data_AF-A0A963PB01-F1
#
_entry.id   AF-A0A963PB01-F1
#
_cell.length_a   1.000
_cell.length_b   1.000
_cell.length_c   1.000
_cell.angle_alpha   90.00
_cell.angle_beta   90.00
_cell.angle_gamma   90.00
#
_symmetry.space_group_name_H-M   'P 1'
#
loop_
_entity.id
_entity.type
_entity.pdbx_description
1 polymer ?
#
loop_
_entity_poly.entity_id
_entity_poly.type
_entity_poly.pdbx_seq_one_letter_code
_entity_poly.pdbx_strand_id
1 'polypeptide(L)' 'MALDDVSVSLGKGEVLGLIGENGAGKSTLMKILGGVVEPTRGQIVLDGVAHDRLTVPQATDAG' A
#
# COMPACT_ATOMS: atom_id res chain seq x y z
N MET A 1 -7.96 10.54 11.42
CA MET A 1 -8.10 9.69 10.22
C MET A 1 -6.69 9.41 9.74
N ALA A 2 -6.31 8.14 9.57
CA ALA A 2 -4.90 7.79 9.36
C ALA A 2 -4.46 7.98 7.90
N LEU A 3 -5.32 7.61 6.94
CA LEU A 3 -5.12 7.80 5.50
C LEU A 3 -6.42 8.32 4.91
N ASP A 4 -6.32 9.32 4.03
CA ASP A 4 -7.45 9.88 3.31
C ASP A 4 -6.99 10.28 1.91
N ASP A 5 -7.59 9.66 0.88
CA ASP A 5 -7.32 9.88 -0.56
C ASP A 5 -5.84 9.97 -0.96
N VAL A 6 -5.04 8.95 -0.62
CA VAL A 6 -3.61 8.90 -0.94
C VAL A 6 -3.37 8.12 -2.22
N SER A 7 -2.66 8.73 -3.17
CA SER A 7 -2.19 8.08 -4.40
C SER A 7 -0.66 8.04 -4.46
N VAL A 8 -0.11 6.87 -4.78
CA VAL A 8 1.33 6.67 -4.99
C VAL A 8 1.56 5.64 -6.09
N SER A 9 2.62 5.82 -6.87
CA SER A 9 3.04 4.89 -7.92
C SER A 9 4.53 4.63 -7.78
N LEU A 10 4.94 3.37 -7.91
CA LEU A 10 6.34 2.97 -7.94
C LEU A 10 6.61 2.08 -9.13
N GLY A 11 7.74 2.33 -9.78
CA GLY A 11 8.31 1.45 -10.80
C GLY A 11 9.15 0.33 -10.19
N LYS A 12 9.40 -0.69 -11.01
CA LYS A 12 10.27 -1.81 -10.64
C LYS A 12 11.69 -1.31 -10.31
N GLY A 13 12.18 -1.66 -9.12
CA GLY A 13 13.51 -1.29 -8.64
C GLY A 13 13.60 0.08 -7.97
N GLU A 14 12.49 0.81 -7.85
CA GLU A 14 12.44 2.06 -7.09
C GLU A 14 12.25 1.81 -5.59
N VAL A 15 12.73 2.74 -4.77
CA VAL A 15 12.58 2.71 -3.31
C VAL A 15 11.77 3.92 -2.88
N LEU A 16 10.62 3.70 -2.23
CA LEU A 16 9.80 4.76 -1.63
C LEU A 16 10.14 4.93 -0.16
N GLY A 17 10.59 6.13 0.21
CA GLY A 17 10.64 6.55 1.61
C GLY A 17 9.29 7.14 2.05
N LEU A 18 8.66 6.55 3.06
CA LEU A 18 7.42 7.07 3.64
C LEU A 18 7.71 7.83 4.94
N ILE A 19 7.59 9.16 4.90
CA ILE A 19 7.96 10.07 6.01
C ILE A 19 6.75 10.87 6.47
N GLY A 20 6.69 11.19 7.77
CA GLY A 20 5.61 11.97 8.39
C GLY A 20 5.60 11.80 9.90
N GLU A 21 4.73 12.52 10.61
CA GLU A 21 4.60 12.42 12.07
C GLU A 21 4.01 11.09 12.54
N ASN A 22 4.17 10.78 13.83
CA ASN A 22 3.50 9.64 14.44
C ASN A 22 1.98 9.83 14.37
N GLY A 23 1.26 8.82 13.87
CA GLY A 23 -0.19 8.91 13.65
C GLY A 23 -0.61 9.36 12.24
N ALA A 24 0.33 9.78 11.37
CA ALA A 24 0.04 10.14 9.97
C ALA A 24 -0.34 8.97 9.05
N GLY A 25 -0.64 7.79 9.61
CA GLY A 25 -1.08 6.61 8.85
C GLY A 25 -0.03 5.82 8.09
N LYS A 26 1.26 6.15 8.25
CA LYS A 26 2.37 5.43 7.58
C LYS A 26 2.33 3.92 7.78
N SER A 27 2.22 3.48 9.03
CA SER A 27 2.13 2.05 9.37
C SER A 27 0.83 1.42 8.88
N THR A 28 -0.25 2.20 8.77
CA THR A 28 -1.50 1.72 8.18
C THR A 28 -1.32 1.47 6.69
N LEU A 29 -0.65 2.38 5.96
CA LEU A 29 -0.38 2.23 4.53
C LEU A 29 0.52 1.01 4.28
N MET A 30 1.58 0.87 5.07
CA MET A 30 2.48 -0.29 5.01
C MET A 30 1.73 -1.61 5.26
N LYS A 31 0.79 -1.65 6.21
CA LYS A 31 -0.03 -2.85 6.47
C LYS A 31 -1.02 -3.14 5.36
N ILE A 32 -1.55 -2.12 4.69
CA ILE A 32 -2.43 -2.29 3.52
C ILE A 32 -1.63 -2.87 2.35
N LEU A 33 -0.48 -2.28 2.03
CA LEU A 33 0.41 -2.77 0.97
C LEU A 33 0.96 -4.17 1.28
N GLY A 34 1.21 -4.48 2.56
CA GLY A 34 1.60 -5.82 3.00
C GLY A 34 0.46 -6.84 3.06
N GLY A 35 -0.77 -6.47 2.70
CA GLY A 35 -1.93 -7.37 2.71
C GLY A 35 -2.41 -7.80 4.11
N VAL A 36 -2.04 -7.06 5.15
CA VAL A 36 -2.44 -7.32 6.55
C VAL A 36 -3.73 -6.60 6.92
N VAL A 37 -3.97 -5.44 6.30
CA VAL A 37 -5.16 -4.59 6.53
C VAL A 37 -5.86 -4.35 5.20
N GLU A 38 -7.17 -4.54 5.15
CA GLU A 38 -7.98 -4.21 3.97
C GLU A 38 -8.19 -2.68 3.88
N PRO A 39 -7.98 -2.06 2.70
CA PRO A 39 -8.30 -0.65 2.52
C PRO A 39 -9.81 -0.45 2.61
N THR A 40 -10.25 0.66 3.19
CA THR A 40 -11.68 0.96 3.27
C THR A 40 -12.28 1.27 1.90
N ARG A 41 -11.50 1.92 1.02
CA ARG A 41 -11.83 2.32 -0.36
C ARG A 41 -10.54 2.48 -1.17
N GLY A 42 -10.68 2.55 -2.50
CA GLY A 42 -9.58 2.70 -3.44
C GLY A 42 -9.20 1.37 -4.08
N GLN A 43 -8.06 1.36 -4.78
CA GLN A 43 -7.59 0.19 -5.52
C GLN A 43 -6.06 0.16 -5.52
N ILE A 44 -5.50 -1.05 -5.49
CA ILE A 44 -4.07 -1.30 -5.64
C ILE A 44 -3.85 -1.89 -7.04
N VAL A 45 -2.83 -1.41 -7.76
CA VAL A 45 -2.46 -1.94 -9.07
C VAL A 45 -1.06 -2.51 -8.99
N LEU A 46 -0.91 -3.83 -9.17
CA LEU A 46 0.37 -4.53 -9.22
C LEU A 46 0.56 -5.09 -10.62
N ASP A 47 1.67 -4.73 -11.27
CA ASP A 47 2.00 -5.19 -12.64
C ASP A 47 0.83 -5.06 -13.65
N GLY A 48 0.06 -3.98 -13.53
CA GLY A 48 -1.10 -3.69 -14.38
C GLY A 48 -2.39 -4.41 -13.98
N VAL A 49 -2.38 -5.23 -12.93
CA VAL A 49 -3.54 -5.95 -12.42
C VAL A 49 -4.17 -5.21 -11.25
N ALA A 50 -5.49 -5.01 -11.34
CA ALA A 50 -6.31 -4.36 -10.33
C ALA A 50 -6.63 -5.29 -9.14
N HIS A 51 -6.48 -4.76 -7.92
CA HIS A 51 -6.80 -5.44 -6.67
C HIS A 51 -7.56 -4.52 -5.72
N ASP A 52 -8.72 -4.97 -5.23
CA ASP A 52 -9.45 -4.27 -4.16
C ASP A 52 -8.71 -4.37 -2.82
N ARG A 53 -7.94 -5.45 -2.63
CA ARG A 53 -7.00 -5.63 -1.53
C ARG A 53 -5.85 -6.55 -1.95
N LEU A 54 -4.74 -6.46 -1.23
CA LEU A 54 -3.70 -7.49 -1.27
C LEU A 54 -3.87 -8.50 -0.14
N THR A 55 -3.36 -9.70 -0.38
CA THR A 55 -3.12 -10.71 0.65
C THR A 55 -1.63 -10.76 0.96
N VAL A 56 -1.27 -11.26 2.15
CA VAL A 56 0.14 -11.41 2.55
C VAL A 56 0.97 -12.20 1.51
N PRO A 57 0.48 -13.33 0.93
CA PRO A 57 1.19 -14.02 -0.13
C PRO A 57 1.43 -13.13 -1.36
N GLN A 58 0.38 -12.45 -1.86
CA GLN A 58 0.51 -11.56 -3.02
C GLN A 58 1.50 -10.42 -2.79
N ALA A 59 1.50 -9.82 -1.59
CA ALA A 59 2.44 -8.75 -1.24
C ALA A 59 3.88 -9.25 -1.16
N THR A 60 4.08 -10.49 -0.72
CA THR A 60 5.41 -11.11 -0.62
C THR A 60 5.92 -11.54 -2.00
N ASP A 61 5.05 -12.10 -2.84
CA ASP A 61 5.38 -12.54 -4.20
C ASP A 61 5.70 -11.36 -5.13
N ALA A 62 5.20 -10.16 -4.81
CA ALA A 62 5.45 -8.93 -5.56
C ALA A 62 6.88 -8.37 -5.38
N GLY A 63 7.64 -8.82 -4.37
CA GLY A 63 9.04 -8.43 -4.13
C GLY A 63 9.34 -7.93 -2.73
#